data_AF-A0A3D5HY70-F1
#
_entry.id   AF-A0A3D5HY70-F1
#
_cell.length_a   1.000
_cell.length_b   1.000
_cell.length_c   1.000
_cell.angle_alpha   90.00
_cell.angle_beta   90.00
_cell.angle_gamma   90.00
#
_symmetry.space_group_name_H-M   'P 1'
#
loop_
_entity.id
_entity.type
_entity.pdbx_description
1 polymer ?
#
loop_
_entity_poly.entity_id
_entity_poly.type
_entity_poly.pdbx_seq_one_letter_code
_entity_poly.pdbx_strand_id
1 'polypeptide(L)'
;SEVGDVVLRRADGFLAYHLATAADELWLGITDVVRGDDLWVTTGPQVALMQLLGCAPPSYWHVPLLRDQAGQRLAKRDGSEGLERWRCLGGRAEGLIGQWAAQLGWLPAGAELSAEELLAELKRRNSMPITPEGGRLIPKQ
;
A
#
# COMPACT_ATOMS: atom_id res chain seq x y z
N SER A 1 18.40 14.40 6.84
CA SER A 1 17.88 13.21 7.56
C SER A 1 17.63 13.61 8.99
N GLU A 2 16.37 13.70 9.44
CA GLU A 2 16.09 13.59 10.87
C GLU A 2 14.81 12.77 11.04
N VAL A 3 14.97 11.46 10.89
CA VAL A 3 14.03 10.53 11.52
C VAL A 3 14.35 10.59 13.01
N GLY A 4 13.43 11.08 13.82
CA GLY A 4 13.60 11.14 15.27
C GLY A 4 13.62 9.74 15.90
N ASP A 5 13.87 9.69 17.21
CA ASP A 5 13.90 8.43 17.95
C ASP A 5 12.55 7.71 17.90
N VAL A 6 12.58 6.41 17.61
CA VAL A 6 11.41 5.55 17.61
C VAL A 6 11.53 4.46 18.67
N VAL A 7 10.39 4.08 19.25
CA VAL A 7 10.33 2.95 20.18
C VAL A 7 10.61 1.67 19.40
N LEU A 8 11.55 0.86 19.89
CA LEU A 8 11.90 -0.45 19.31
C LEU A 8 11.33 -1.63 20.11
N ARG A 9 11.16 -1.45 21.41
CA ARG A 9 10.52 -2.41 22.31
C ARG A 9 9.62 -1.68 23.28
N ARG A 10 8.39 -2.18 23.41
CA ARG A 10 7.38 -1.65 24.32
C ARG A 10 7.63 -2.12 25.75
N ALA A 11 7.07 -1.40 26.72
CA ALA A 11 7.17 -1.73 28.14
C ALA A 11 6.57 -3.10 28.50
N ASP A 12 5.58 -3.56 27.74
CA ASP A 12 4.97 -4.89 27.86
C ASP A 12 5.83 -6.02 27.26
N GLY A 13 7.04 -5.72 26.80
CA GLY A 13 8.01 -6.68 26.32
C GLY A 13 7.95 -6.98 24.82
N PHE A 14 6.91 -6.56 24.11
CA PHE A 14 6.75 -6.77 22.67
C PHE A 14 7.66 -5.86 21.84
N LEU A 15 8.11 -6.37 20.69
CA LEU A 15 8.78 -5.53 19.68
C LEU A 15 7.79 -4.49 19.14
N ALA A 16 8.26 -3.27 18.97
CA ALA A 16 7.49 -2.21 18.36
C ALA A 16 7.46 -2.39 16.84
N TYR A 17 6.44 -1.77 16.21
CA TYR A 17 6.14 -1.95 14.79
C TYR A 17 7.34 -1.74 13.85
N HIS A 18 8.15 -0.69 14.08
CA HIS A 18 9.29 -0.38 13.22
C HIS A 18 10.35 -1.48 13.24
N LEU A 19 10.72 -1.98 14.42
CA LEU A 19 11.71 -3.05 14.55
C LEU A 19 11.16 -4.38 14.05
N ALA A 20 9.92 -4.74 14.40
CA ALA A 20 9.30 -5.98 13.96
C ALA A 20 9.23 -6.06 12.43
N THR A 21 8.72 -5.01 11.78
CA THR A 21 8.60 -4.95 10.32
C THR A 21 9.98 -5.01 9.65
N ALA A 22 10.94 -4.21 10.12
CA ALA A 22 12.26 -4.17 9.51
C ALA A 22 13.00 -5.51 9.65
N ALA A 23 12.88 -6.17 10.81
CA ALA A 23 13.48 -7.49 11.03
C ALA A 23 12.85 -8.54 10.10
N ASP A 24 11.52 -8.57 9.98
CA ASP A 24 10.82 -9.55 9.14
C ASP A 24 11.12 -9.34 7.64
N GLU A 25 11.11 -8.10 7.16
CA GLU A 25 11.42 -7.79 5.76
C GLU A 25 12.85 -8.23 5.37
N LEU A 26 13.82 -7.98 6.25
CA LEU A 26 15.20 -8.43 6.06
C LEU A 26 15.32 -9.96 6.15
N TRP A 27 14.71 -10.57 7.16
CA TRP A 27 14.82 -12.00 7.41
C TRP A 27 14.18 -12.85 6.31
N LEU A 28 13.06 -12.37 5.76
CA LEU A 28 12.36 -13.01 4.65
C LEU A 28 13.01 -12.72 3.27
N GLY A 29 14.01 -11.84 3.21
CA GLY A 29 14.67 -11.47 1.96
C GLY A 29 13.75 -10.72 0.98
N ILE A 30 12.84 -9.90 1.49
CA ILE A 30 11.92 -9.11 0.66
C ILE A 30 12.72 -8.10 -0.17
N THR A 31 12.46 -8.03 -1.47
CA THR A 31 13.13 -7.09 -2.39
C THR A 31 12.28 -5.85 -2.68
N ASP A 32 10.96 -6.03 -2.72
CA ASP A 32 9.99 -5.00 -3.08
C ASP A 32 8.81 -5.05 -2.12
N VAL A 33 8.56 -3.93 -1.44
CA VAL A 33 7.42 -3.75 -0.54
C VAL A 33 6.40 -2.87 -1.24
N VAL A 34 5.22 -3.42 -1.55
CA VAL A 34 4.08 -2.67 -2.10
C VAL A 34 3.01 -2.55 -1.04
N ARG A 35 2.72 -1.31 -0.60
CA ARG A 35 1.79 -1.05 0.51
C ARG A 35 1.04 0.27 0.36
N GLY A 36 0.03 0.50 1.20
CA GLY A 36 -0.76 1.74 1.18
C GLY A 36 0.07 2.99 1.48
N ASP A 37 -0.30 4.12 0.89
CA ASP A 37 0.38 5.41 1.06
C ASP A 37 0.33 6.00 2.48
N ASP A 38 -0.60 5.52 3.31
CA ASP A 38 -0.69 5.84 4.73
C ASP A 38 0.53 5.37 5.53
N LEU A 39 1.22 4.34 5.05
CA LEU A 39 2.44 3.83 5.69
C LEU A 39 3.71 4.58 5.28
N TRP A 40 3.60 5.60 4.42
CA TRP A 40 4.76 6.36 3.92
C TRP A 40 5.66 6.86 5.05
N VAL A 41 5.08 7.50 6.06
CA VAL A 41 5.82 8.09 7.21
C VAL A 41 6.58 7.06 8.04
N THR A 42 6.18 5.78 7.99
CA THR A 42 6.82 4.70 8.74
C THR A 42 8.06 4.13 8.04
N THR A 43 8.21 4.42 6.74
CA THR A 43 9.32 3.93 5.90
C THR A 43 10.67 4.46 6.36
N GLY A 44 10.76 5.76 6.64
CA GLY A 44 12.01 6.40 7.08
C GLY A 44 12.65 5.70 8.30
N PRO A 45 11.92 5.53 9.42
CA PRO A 45 12.41 4.77 10.57
C PRO A 45 12.81 3.32 10.26
N GLN A 46 12.03 2.60 9.44
CA GLN A 46 12.33 1.22 9.08
C GLN A 46 13.63 1.14 8.27
N VAL A 47 13.78 2.00 7.26
CA VAL A 47 14.99 2.11 6.44
C VAL A 47 16.21 2.47 7.29
N ALA A 48 16.09 3.46 8.17
CA ALA A 48 17.19 3.87 9.05
C ALA A 48 17.62 2.71 9.97
N LEU A 49 16.68 1.94 10.52
CA LEU A 49 16.99 0.76 11.33
C LEU A 49 17.73 -0.32 10.53
N MET A 50 17.28 -0.64 9.32
CA MET A 50 17.94 -1.62 8.45
C MET A 50 19.38 -1.19 8.13
N GLN A 51 19.59 0.10 7.81
CA GLN A 51 20.90 0.66 7.54
C GLN A 51 21.83 0.61 8.75
N LEU A 52 21.32 0.90 9.96
CA LEU A 52 22.07 0.77 11.21
C LEU A 52 22.50 -0.67 11.52
N LEU A 53 21.71 -1.65 11.06
CA LEU A 53 22.06 -3.07 11.14
C LEU A 53 23.05 -3.51 10.05
N GLY A 54 23.48 -2.61 9.16
CA GLY A 54 24.37 -2.90 8.04
C GLY A 54 23.68 -3.62 6.87
N CYS A 55 22.35 -3.57 6.81
CA CYS A 55 21.56 -4.24 5.77
C CYS A 55 21.03 -3.24 4.73
N ALA A 56 20.89 -3.71 3.49
CA ALA A 56 20.24 -2.94 2.43
C ALA A 56 18.71 -3.06 2.56
N PRO A 57 17.96 -1.94 2.58
CA PRO A 57 16.51 -1.99 2.61
C PRO A 57 15.92 -2.42 1.24
N PRO A 58 14.68 -2.96 1.22
CA PRO A 58 13.96 -3.21 -0.03
C PRO A 58 13.57 -1.91 -0.75
N SER A 59 13.13 -2.04 -1.99
CA SER A 59 12.45 -0.97 -2.70
C SER A 59 11.02 -0.82 -2.17
N TYR A 60 10.60 0.41 -1.82
CA TYR A 60 9.25 0.67 -1.30
C TYR A 60 8.38 1.38 -2.33
N TRP A 61 7.19 0.83 -2.56
CA TRP A 61 6.16 1.36 -3.44
C TRP A 61 4.89 1.63 -2.63
N HIS A 62 4.42 2.88 -2.69
CA HIS A 62 3.25 3.31 -1.94
C HIS A 62 2.08 3.55 -2.88
N VAL A 63 0.99 2.80 -2.70
CA VAL A 63 -0.22 2.86 -3.54
C VAL A 63 -1.32 3.70 -2.87
N PRO A 64 -2.05 4.54 -3.63
CA PRO A 64 -3.17 5.29 -3.09
C PRO A 64 -4.27 4.38 -2.51
N LEU A 65 -4.84 4.81 -1.39
CA LEU A 65 -5.92 4.10 -0.73
C LEU A 65 -7.25 4.28 -1.46
N LEU A 66 -8.08 3.23 -1.41
CA LEU A 66 -9.41 3.27 -1.99
C LEU A 66 -10.30 4.26 -1.24
N ARG A 67 -11.04 5.07 -2.00
CA ARG A 67 -11.98 6.06 -1.50
C ARG A 67 -13.42 5.68 -1.84
N ASP A 68 -14.36 6.16 -1.03
CA ASP A 68 -15.78 6.05 -1.32
C ASP A 68 -16.24 7.10 -2.36
N GLN A 69 -17.54 7.13 -2.66
CA GLN A 69 -18.13 8.08 -3.61
C GLN A 69 -18.04 9.54 -3.15
N ALA A 70 -17.88 9.79 -1.84
CA ALA A 70 -17.67 11.13 -1.28
C ALA A 70 -16.18 11.52 -1.26
N GLY A 71 -15.28 10.65 -1.75
CA GLY A 71 -13.84 10.86 -1.72
C GLY A 71 -13.18 10.57 -0.37
N GLN A 72 -13.96 10.09 0.60
CA GLN A 72 -13.46 9.73 1.93
C GLN A 72 -12.71 8.40 1.84
N ARG A 73 -11.58 8.32 2.52
CA ARG A 73 -10.80 7.08 2.59
C ARG A 73 -11.64 5.99 3.25
N LEU A 74 -11.71 4.83 2.62
CA LEU A 74 -12.31 3.64 3.23
C LEU A 74 -11.40 3.14 4.36
N ALA A 75 -11.81 3.32 5.60
CA ALA A 75 -11.10 2.85 6.77
C ALA A 75 -12.04 2.10 7.70
N LYS A 76 -11.64 0.89 8.13
CA LYS A 76 -12.43 0.05 9.06
C LYS A 76 -12.85 0.79 10.33
N ARG A 77 -12.08 1.79 10.77
CA ARG A 77 -12.36 2.60 11.97
C ARG A 77 -13.53 3.57 11.79
N ASP A 78 -13.84 3.94 10.55
CA ASP A 78 -14.89 4.92 10.23
C ASP A 78 -16.23 4.24 9.93
N GLY A 79 -16.37 2.96 10.29
CA GLY A 79 -17.57 2.16 9.99
C GLY A 79 -17.71 1.81 8.51
N SER A 80 -16.65 2.03 7.70
CA SER A 80 -16.66 1.65 6.29
C SER A 80 -16.90 0.15 6.17
N GLU A 81 -17.83 -0.22 5.31
CA GLU A 81 -18.17 -1.60 5.02
C GLU A 81 -16.94 -2.39 4.59
N GLY A 82 -16.58 -3.43 5.35
CA GLY A 82 -15.49 -4.34 4.97
C GLY A 82 -15.87 -5.22 3.77
N LEU A 83 -14.92 -6.00 3.29
CA LEU A 83 -15.13 -6.97 2.20
C LEU A 83 -16.28 -7.95 2.47
N GLU A 84 -16.59 -8.23 3.74
CA GLU A 84 -17.72 -9.06 4.13
C GLU A 84 -19.05 -8.45 3.69
N ARG A 85 -19.32 -7.20 4.06
CA ARG A 85 -20.58 -6.53 3.71
C ARG A 85 -20.65 -6.25 2.21
N TRP A 86 -19.52 -5.91 1.56
CA TRP A 86 -19.42 -5.87 0.10
C TRP A 86 -19.93 -7.16 -0.55
N ARG A 87 -19.47 -8.32 -0.07
CA ARG A 87 -19.94 -9.63 -0.58
C ARG A 87 -21.42 -9.87 -0.27
N CYS A 88 -21.89 -9.52 0.93
CA CYS A 88 -23.31 -9.67 1.29
C CYS A 88 -24.25 -8.85 0.38
N LEU A 89 -23.79 -7.69 -0.10
CA LEU A 89 -24.52 -6.85 -1.05
C LEU A 89 -24.41 -7.33 -2.51
N GLY A 90 -23.78 -8.49 -2.76
CA GLY A 90 -23.56 -9.03 -4.09
C GLY A 90 -22.34 -8.46 -4.81
N GLY A 91 -21.50 -7.70 -4.10
CA GLY A 91 -20.27 -7.12 -4.63
C GLY A 91 -19.26 -8.19 -5.07
N ARG A 92 -18.72 -8.00 -6.26
CA ARG A 92 -17.71 -8.87 -6.89
C ARG A 92 -16.30 -8.30 -6.71
N ALA A 93 -15.28 -9.16 -6.76
CA ALA A 93 -13.89 -8.71 -6.65
C ALA A 93 -13.52 -7.79 -7.82
N GLU A 94 -14.04 -8.11 -9.00
CA GLU A 94 -13.81 -7.44 -10.26
C GLU A 94 -14.32 -6.00 -10.25
N GLY A 95 -15.45 -5.75 -9.60
CA GLY A 95 -15.97 -4.39 -9.39
C GLY A 95 -15.11 -3.57 -8.44
N LEU A 96 -14.56 -4.19 -7.39
CA LEU A 96 -13.65 -3.52 -6.45
C LEU A 96 -12.30 -3.18 -7.12
N ILE A 97 -11.74 -4.12 -7.88
CA ILE A 97 -10.50 -3.95 -8.63
C ILE A 97 -10.68 -2.85 -9.69
N GLY A 98 -11.79 -2.88 -10.43
CA GLY A 98 -12.11 -1.88 -11.43
C GLY A 98 -12.38 -0.50 -10.84
N GLN A 99 -13.06 -0.41 -9.69
CA GLN A 99 -13.22 0.84 -8.95
C GLN A 99 -11.85 1.42 -8.54
N TRP A 100 -10.95 0.58 -8.01
CA TRP A 100 -9.62 1.02 -7.64
C TRP A 100 -8.81 1.48 -8.85
N ALA A 101 -8.77 0.69 -9.93
CA ALA A 101 -8.10 1.05 -11.18
C ALA A 101 -8.67 2.34 -11.81
N ALA A 102 -9.98 2.58 -11.68
CA ALA A 102 -10.61 3.81 -12.14
C ALA A 102 -10.21 5.03 -11.31
N GLN A 103 -10.11 4.89 -9.98
CA GLN A 103 -9.61 5.97 -9.12
C GLN A 103 -8.17 6.36 -9.48
N LEU A 104 -7.34 5.39 -9.84
CA LEU A 104 -5.98 5.62 -10.31
C LEU A 104 -5.91 6.17 -11.76
N GLY A 105 -7.05 6.39 -12.41
CA GLY A 105 -7.12 6.87 -13.79
C GLY A 105 -6.67 5.85 -14.84
N TRP A 106 -6.56 4.57 -14.48
CA TRP A 106 -6.16 3.52 -15.42
C TRP A 106 -7.36 3.02 -16.22
N LEU A 107 -8.55 2.99 -15.64
CA LEU A 107 -9.75 2.50 -16.31
C LEU A 107 -10.89 3.51 -16.20
N PRO A 108 -11.90 3.46 -17.10
CA PRO A 108 -13.12 4.22 -16.90
C PRO A 108 -13.86 3.76 -15.64
N ALA A 109 -14.61 4.68 -15.02
CA ALA A 109 -15.49 4.36 -13.91
C ALA A 109 -16.50 3.27 -14.31
N GLY A 110 -16.76 2.32 -13.41
CA GLY A 110 -17.65 1.19 -13.67
C GLY A 110 -17.01 0.02 -14.44
N ALA A 111 -15.69 0.08 -14.72
CA ALA A 111 -14.98 -1.10 -15.20
C ALA A 111 -15.11 -2.25 -14.19
N GLU A 112 -15.27 -3.47 -14.71
CA GLU A 112 -15.18 -4.70 -13.93
C GLU A 112 -14.17 -5.61 -14.60
N LEU A 113 -13.14 -6.00 -13.85
CA LEU A 113 -12.09 -6.88 -14.34
C LEU A 113 -11.36 -7.58 -13.21
N SER A 114 -10.86 -8.77 -13.49
CA SER A 114 -9.97 -9.53 -12.62
C SER A 114 -8.60 -8.85 -12.45
N ALA A 115 -7.83 -9.31 -11.47
CA ALA A 115 -6.45 -8.82 -11.26
C ALA A 115 -5.55 -9.21 -12.45
N GLU A 116 -5.80 -10.37 -13.06
CA GLU A 116 -5.10 -10.89 -14.22
C GLU A 116 -5.36 -10.03 -15.47
N GLU A 117 -6.62 -9.64 -15.70
CA GLU A 117 -6.99 -8.73 -16.79
C GLU A 117 -6.40 -7.34 -16.58
N LEU A 118 -6.42 -6.83 -15.33
CA LEU A 118 -5.78 -5.56 -15.00
C LEU A 118 -4.27 -5.61 -15.29
N LEU A 119 -3.60 -6.70 -14.90
CA LEU A 119 -2.17 -6.89 -15.18
C LEU A 119 -1.90 -6.93 -16.69
N ALA A 120 -2.72 -7.64 -17.46
CA ALA A 120 -2.60 -7.67 -18.91
C ALA A 120 -2.76 -6.27 -19.52
N GLU A 121 -3.72 -5.48 -19.03
CA GLU A 121 -3.94 -4.11 -19.46
C GLU A 121 -2.74 -3.19 -19.17
N LEU A 122 -2.22 -3.23 -17.95
CA LEU A 122 -1.07 -2.43 -17.56
C LEU A 122 0.19 -2.78 -18.38
N LYS A 123 0.41 -4.07 -18.65
CA LYS A 123 1.50 -4.53 -19.52
C LYS A 123 1.36 -3.99 -20.95
N ARG A 124 0.15 -4.00 -21.52
CA ARG A 124 -0.10 -3.48 -22.89
C ARG A 124 0.21 -2.00 -23.03
N ARG A 125 -0.09 -1.21 -21.99
CA ARG A 125 0.09 0.25 -22.02
C ARG A 125 1.54 0.70 -21.89
N ASN A 126 2.47 -0.21 -21.55
CA ASN A 126 3.90 0.07 -21.34
C ASN A 126 4.16 1.33 -20.49
N SER A 127 3.25 1.65 -19.57
CA SER A 127 3.29 2.87 -18.75
C SER A 127 3.29 2.51 -17.28
N MET A 128 4.17 3.16 -16.54
CA MET A 128 4.22 3.03 -15.09
C MET A 128 2.91 3.60 -14.54
N PRO A 129 2.25 2.90 -13.62
CA PRO A 129 0.92 3.30 -13.20
C PRO A 129 0.97 4.65 -12.47
N ILE A 130 0.04 5.55 -12.80
CA ILE A 130 -0.13 6.89 -12.21
C ILE A 130 -1.14 6.85 -11.06
N THR A 131 -0.93 7.67 -10.04
CA THR A 131 -1.84 7.92 -8.93
C THR A 131 -2.89 8.96 -9.34
N PRO A 132 -4.03 9.07 -8.64
CA PRO A 132 -5.11 10.02 -8.96
C PRO A 132 -4.62 11.48 -8.90
N GLU A 133 -3.57 11.75 -8.13
CA GLU A 133 -2.93 13.06 -7.99
C GLU A 133 -1.91 13.35 -9.12
N GLY A 134 -1.80 12.46 -10.13
CA GLY A 134 -0.85 12.59 -11.25
C GLY A 134 0.59 12.18 -10.93
N GLY A 135 0.88 11.71 -9.71
CA GLY A 135 2.18 11.12 -9.36
C GLY A 135 2.32 9.73 -9.96
N ARG A 136 3.53 9.24 -10.26
CA ARG A 136 3.70 7.81 -10.59
C ARG A 136 3.53 6.97 -9.30
N LEU A 137 3.36 5.65 -9.40
CA LEU A 137 3.88 4.77 -8.36
C LEU A 137 5.36 5.13 -8.23
N ILE A 138 5.69 5.90 -7.20
CA ILE A 138 7.03 6.44 -7.01
C ILE A 138 7.69 5.55 -5.96
N PRO A 139 8.84 4.93 -6.28
CA PRO A 139 9.74 4.47 -5.25
C PRO A 139 10.10 5.70 -4.44
N LYS A 140 9.59 5.79 -3.21
CA LYS A 140 9.91 6.91 -2.36
C LYS A 140 11.05 6.47 -1.45
N GLN A 141 12.25 7.01 -1.71
CA GLN A 141 13.44 6.83 -0.87
C GLN A 141 13.36 7.70 0.39
#